data_AF-A0A258DRW9-F1
#
_entry.id   AF-A0A258DRW9-F1
#
_cell.length_a   1.000
_cell.length_b   1.000
_cell.length_c   1.000
_cell.angle_alpha   90.00
_cell.angle_beta   90.00
_cell.angle_gamma   90.00
#
_symmetry.space_group_name_H-M   'P 1'
#
loop_
_entity.id
_entity.type
_entity.pdbx_description
1 polymer ?
#
loop_
_entity_poly.entity_id
_entity_poly.type
_entity_poly.pdbx_seq_one_letter_code
_entity_poly.pdbx_strand_id
1 'polypeptide(L)'
;MRKITRFVFFITFLITQITVAQVATDLWVVETSGKGSSFSLDLLSAKPLTNRPLYDNQPSFINDSELVFSAADEYGNHDIILYSFRTGNFTNLTKSPDRSEYSPAITDCKQY
;
A
#
# COMPACT_ATOMS: atom_id res chain seq x y z
N MET A 1 -32.17 27.88 27.47
CA MET A 1 -32.16 26.40 27.58
C MET A 1 -32.11 25.71 26.21
N ARG A 2 -33.07 25.95 25.28
CA ARG A 2 -33.13 25.27 23.96
C ARG A 2 -31.89 25.39 23.06
N LYS A 3 -31.14 26.49 23.15
CA LYS A 3 -29.88 26.70 22.40
C LYS A 3 -28.73 25.84 22.96
N ILE A 4 -28.64 25.70 24.28
CA ILE A 4 -27.63 24.89 24.97
C ILE A 4 -27.86 23.42 24.66
N THR A 5 -29.10 22.94 24.71
CA THR A 5 -29.44 21.55 24.36
C THR A 5 -29.07 21.21 22.91
N ARG A 6 -29.32 22.11 21.96
CA ARG A 6 -28.93 21.92 20.55
C ARG A 6 -27.42 21.92 20.35
N PHE A 7 -26.71 22.78 21.09
CA PHE A 7 -25.26 22.84 21.06
C PHE A 7 -24.63 21.57 21.63
N VAL A 8 -25.17 21.06 22.74
CA VAL A 8 -24.74 19.77 23.31
C VAL A 8 -24.96 18.64 22.32
N PHE A 9 -26.16 18.54 21.71
CA PHE A 9 -26.44 17.52 20.68
C PHE A 9 -25.49 17.58 19.47
N PHE A 10 -25.14 18.79 19.03
CA PHE A 10 -24.19 18.98 17.93
C PHE A 10 -22.77 18.52 18.31
N ILE A 11 -22.33 18.81 19.53
CA ILE A 11 -21.05 18.33 20.05
C ILE A 11 -21.04 16.81 20.19
N THR A 12 -22.09 16.18 20.72
CA THR A 12 -22.13 14.71 20.85
C THR A 12 -22.07 14.02 19.48
N PHE A 13 -22.70 14.60 18.44
CA PHE A 13 -22.67 14.08 17.08
C PHE A 13 -21.28 14.17 16.41
N LEU A 14 -20.47 15.17 16.77
CA LEU A 14 -19.10 15.31 16.28
C LEU A 14 -18.15 14.31 16.93
N ILE A 15 -18.40 13.89 18.18
CA ILE A 15 -17.50 13.00 18.93
C ILE A 15 -17.73 11.51 18.56
N THR A 16 -18.86 11.15 17.94
CA THR A 16 -19.17 9.76 17.56
C THR A 16 -18.49 9.27 16.27
N GLN A 17 -17.65 10.08 15.65
CA GLN A 17 -16.96 9.69 14.41
C GLN A 17 -15.72 8.85 14.75
N ILE A 18 -15.89 7.55 14.90
CA ILE A 18 -14.76 6.62 14.96
C ILE A 18 -14.17 6.54 13.56
N THR A 19 -12.95 7.05 13.39
CA THR A 19 -12.16 6.85 12.17
C THR A 19 -11.22 5.68 12.41
N VAL A 20 -11.21 4.71 11.50
CA VAL A 20 -10.25 3.59 11.53
C VAL A 20 -9.21 3.91 10.46
N ALA A 21 -7.94 4.04 10.86
CA ALA A 21 -6.84 4.17 9.92
C ALA A 21 -6.66 2.87 9.10
N GLN A 22 -5.91 2.93 8.00
CA GLN A 22 -5.65 1.75 7.17
C GLN A 22 -5.03 0.63 8.02
N VAL A 23 -5.64 -0.55 7.93
CA VAL A 23 -5.17 -1.78 8.59
C VAL A 23 -3.91 -2.32 7.89
N ALA A 24 -3.26 -3.32 8.49
CA ALA A 24 -2.22 -4.09 7.80
C ALA A 24 -2.78 -4.62 6.46
N THR A 25 -2.04 -4.35 5.38
CA THR A 25 -2.37 -4.78 4.02
C THR A 25 -1.24 -5.63 3.48
N ASP A 26 -1.58 -6.61 2.65
CA ASP A 26 -0.63 -7.42 1.90
C ASP A 26 -0.78 -7.19 0.41
N LEU A 27 0.30 -7.41 -0.32
CA LEU A 27 0.31 -7.43 -1.78
C LEU A 27 -0.02 -8.83 -2.28
N TRP A 28 -0.81 -8.90 -3.35
CA TRP A 28 -1.15 -10.13 -4.06
C TRP A 28 -0.74 -10.01 -5.52
N VAL A 29 -0.29 -11.11 -6.10
CA VAL A 29 0.06 -11.21 -7.51
C VAL A 29 -0.83 -12.25 -8.18
N VAL A 30 -1.31 -11.91 -9.37
CA VAL A 30 -2.19 -12.75 -10.20
C VAL A 30 -1.66 -12.74 -11.63
N GLU A 31 -1.63 -13.91 -12.25
CA GLU A 31 -1.24 -14.04 -13.65
C GLU A 31 -2.35 -13.50 -14.55
N THR A 32 -1.92 -12.87 -15.65
CA THR A 32 -2.81 -12.29 -16.64
C THR A 32 -2.45 -12.80 -18.03
N SER A 33 -3.43 -12.90 -18.91
CA SER A 33 -3.23 -13.31 -20.29
C SER A 33 -4.03 -12.43 -21.26
N GLY A 34 -3.65 -12.46 -22.54
CA GLY A 34 -4.29 -11.64 -23.57
C GLY A 34 -3.94 -10.16 -23.48
N LYS A 35 -4.51 -9.37 -24.40
CA LYS A 35 -4.32 -7.91 -24.51
C LYS A 35 -5.61 -7.25 -24.99
N GLY A 36 -5.85 -6.00 -24.59
CA GLY A 36 -7.02 -5.24 -24.99
C GLY A 36 -8.32 -5.94 -24.60
N SER A 37 -9.20 -6.20 -25.57
CA SER A 37 -10.48 -6.89 -25.36
C SER A 37 -10.35 -8.38 -24.97
N SER A 38 -9.18 -8.99 -25.16
CA SER A 38 -8.91 -10.38 -24.78
C SER A 38 -8.25 -10.52 -23.40
N PHE A 39 -8.09 -9.42 -22.66
CA PHE A 39 -7.47 -9.44 -21.34
C PHE A 39 -8.25 -10.34 -20.36
N SER A 40 -7.52 -11.20 -19.66
CA SER A 40 -8.06 -12.16 -18.71
C SER A 40 -7.15 -12.25 -17.48
N LEU A 41 -7.75 -12.39 -16.31
CA LEU A 41 -7.08 -12.75 -15.06
C LEU A 41 -7.24 -14.26 -14.83
N ASP A 42 -6.15 -14.94 -14.52
CA ASP A 42 -6.22 -16.31 -13.98
C ASP A 42 -6.37 -16.22 -12.46
N LEU A 43 -7.61 -16.20 -11.97
CA LEU A 43 -7.88 -16.08 -10.53
C LEU A 43 -7.35 -17.26 -9.71
N LEU A 44 -7.09 -18.42 -10.31
CA LEU A 44 -6.53 -19.57 -9.61
C LEU A 44 -5.02 -19.42 -9.36
N SER A 45 -4.35 -18.53 -10.11
CA SER A 45 -2.93 -18.21 -9.93
C SER A 45 -2.66 -17.20 -8.80
N ALA A 46 -3.72 -16.59 -8.24
CA ALA A 46 -3.60 -15.55 -7.24
C ALA A 46 -2.87 -16.06 -5.99
N LYS A 47 -1.79 -15.38 -5.61
CA LYS A 47 -0.98 -15.73 -4.43
C LYS A 47 -0.49 -14.47 -3.70
N PRO A 48 -0.30 -14.54 -2.38
CA PRO A 48 0.31 -13.46 -1.63
C PRO A 48 1.75 -13.24 -2.10
N LEU A 49 2.11 -11.98 -2.35
CA LEU A 49 3.49 -11.54 -2.53
C LEU A 49 4.11 -11.19 -1.18
N THR A 50 3.37 -10.48 -0.33
CA THR A 50 3.69 -10.27 1.07
C THR A 50 2.67 -11.01 1.94
N ASN A 51 3.08 -11.38 3.15
CA ASN A 51 2.20 -12.04 4.11
C ASN A 51 2.74 -11.77 5.52
N ARG A 52 2.48 -10.57 6.04
CA ARG A 52 2.99 -10.13 7.36
C ARG A 52 1.99 -9.21 8.06
N PRO A 53 2.00 -9.11 9.40
CA PRO A 53 1.02 -8.30 10.15
C PRO A 53 1.31 -6.78 10.11
N LEU A 54 2.01 -6.31 9.08
CA LEU A 54 2.42 -4.92 8.89
C LEU A 54 1.88 -4.40 7.57
N TYR A 55 1.99 -3.10 7.34
CA TYR A 55 1.44 -2.45 6.16
C TYR A 55 2.38 -2.59 4.96
N ASP A 56 1.95 -3.31 3.92
CA ASP A 56 2.56 -3.35 2.60
C ASP A 56 1.56 -2.87 1.55
N ASN A 57 1.86 -1.76 0.86
CA ASN A 57 0.91 -1.17 -0.10
C ASN A 57 1.59 -0.29 -1.16
N GLN A 58 0.77 0.25 -2.05
CA GLN A 58 1.14 1.21 -3.09
C GLN A 58 2.20 0.64 -4.05
N PRO A 59 1.96 -0.57 -4.61
CA PRO A 59 2.90 -1.19 -5.53
C PRO A 59 2.98 -0.41 -6.84
N SER A 60 4.18 -0.31 -7.40
CA SER A 60 4.47 0.27 -8.70
C SER A 60 5.50 -0.57 -9.45
N PHE A 61 5.17 -1.00 -10.67
CA PHE A 61 6.09 -1.76 -11.50
C PHE A 61 7.16 -0.83 -12.07
N ILE A 62 8.44 -1.17 -11.86
CA ILE A 62 9.55 -0.46 -12.49
C ILE A 62 9.94 -1.07 -13.84
N ASN A 63 9.67 -2.36 -14.02
CA ASN A 63 9.75 -3.11 -15.28
C ASN A 63 9.00 -4.45 -15.16
N ASP A 64 9.05 -5.27 -16.21
CA ASP A 64 8.36 -6.57 -16.31
C ASP A 64 8.73 -7.59 -15.21
N SER A 65 9.79 -7.37 -14.45
CA SER A 65 10.24 -8.33 -13.43
C SER A 65 10.60 -7.70 -12.10
N GLU A 66 10.30 -6.41 -11.91
CA GLU A 66 10.61 -5.69 -10.69
C GLU A 66 9.47 -4.75 -10.30
N LEU A 67 9.14 -4.77 -9.02
CA LEU A 67 8.09 -3.99 -8.38
C LEU A 67 8.69 -3.26 -7.19
N VAL A 68 8.32 -2.01 -6.99
CA VAL A 68 8.58 -1.28 -5.75
C VAL A 68 7.28 -1.04 -4.99
N PHE A 69 7.33 -1.01 -3.67
CA PHE A 69 6.16 -0.75 -2.82
C PHE A 69 6.58 -0.10 -1.50
N SER A 70 5.62 0.51 -0.81
CA SER A 70 5.82 1.08 0.53
C SER A 70 5.53 0.02 1.59
N ALA A 71 6.45 -0.15 2.52
CA ALA A 71 6.39 -1.17 3.56
C ALA A 71 6.68 -0.56 4.94
N ALA A 72 5.82 -0.81 5.92
CA ALA A 72 6.03 -0.36 7.30
C ALA A 72 7.06 -1.24 8.03
N ASP A 73 7.93 -0.63 8.82
CA ASP A 73 8.76 -1.33 9.80
C ASP A 73 7.99 -1.57 11.12
N GLU A 74 8.66 -2.17 12.11
CA GLU A 74 8.07 -2.43 13.44
C GLU A 74 7.82 -1.15 14.26
N TYR A 75 8.42 -0.04 13.87
CA TYR A 75 8.29 1.26 14.53
C TYR A 75 7.23 2.16 13.86
N GLY A 76 6.65 1.70 12.74
CA GLY A 76 5.64 2.41 11.97
C GLY A 76 6.21 3.36 10.92
N ASN A 77 7.53 3.37 10.68
CA ASN A 77 8.11 4.10 9.56
C ASN A 77 7.94 3.31 8.27
N HIS A 78 7.84 4.00 7.14
CA HIS A 78 7.71 3.36 5.85
C HIS A 78 8.95 3.52 4.98
N ASP A 79 9.37 2.43 4.38
CA ASP A 79 10.46 2.38 3.41
C ASP A 79 9.97 1.90 2.05
N ILE A 80 10.75 2.21 1.01
CA ILE A 80 10.53 1.69 -0.33
C ILE A 80 11.30 0.37 -0.50
N ILE A 81 10.54 -0.69 -0.73
CA ILE A 81 11.06 -2.04 -0.93
C ILE A 81 10.97 -2.40 -2.40
N LEU A 82 12.07 -2.87 -2.97
CA LEU A 82 12.13 -3.51 -4.29
C LEU A 82 11.92 -5.01 -4.15
N TYR A 83 11.00 -5.56 -4.93
CA TYR A 83 10.84 -6.99 -5.13
C TYR A 83 11.22 -7.39 -6.56
N SER A 84 12.06 -8.42 -6.70
CA SER A 84 12.40 -9.00 -8.00
C SER A 84 11.65 -10.31 -8.24
N PHE A 85 10.82 -10.36 -9.27
CA PHE A 85 10.16 -11.60 -9.72
C PHE A 85 11.16 -12.61 -10.29
N ARG A 86 12.37 -12.19 -10.71
CA ARG A 86 13.40 -13.11 -11.22
C ARG A 86 14.05 -13.92 -10.11
N THR A 87 14.32 -13.27 -8.98
CA THR A 87 15.07 -13.89 -7.87
C THR A 87 14.21 -14.22 -6.66
N GLY A 88 13.00 -13.65 -6.56
CA GLY A 88 12.13 -13.74 -5.39
C GLY A 88 12.61 -12.93 -4.18
N ASN A 89 13.54 -11.99 -4.37
CA ASN A 89 14.17 -11.26 -3.27
C ASN A 89 13.53 -9.90 -3.02
N PHE A 90 13.52 -9.49 -1.75
CA PHE A 90 13.17 -8.15 -1.29
C PHE A 90 14.44 -7.36 -0.96
N THR A 91 14.51 -6.10 -1.37
CA THR A 91 15.61 -5.17 -1.08
C THR A 91 15.05 -3.86 -0.56
N ASN A 92 15.46 -3.41 0.63
CA ASN A 92 15.11 -2.08 1.14
C ASN A 92 16.00 -1.00 0.48
N LEU A 93 15.39 -0.12 -0.32
CA LEU A 93 16.08 0.90 -1.10
C LEU A 93 16.40 2.16 -0.28
N THR A 94 15.52 2.55 0.64
CA THR A 94 15.55 3.89 1.26
C THR A 94 16.14 3.89 2.67
N LYS A 95 15.83 2.87 3.48
CA LYS A 95 16.31 2.72 4.87
C LYS A 95 16.21 4.02 5.68
N SER A 96 15.08 4.69 5.60
CA SER A 96 14.84 6.00 6.21
C SER A 96 14.53 5.82 7.70
N PRO A 97 15.43 6.26 8.62
CA PRO A 97 15.27 6.01 10.05
C PRO A 97 14.32 7.00 10.75
N ASP A 98 14.07 8.16 10.15
CA ASP A 98 13.42 9.32 10.76
C ASP A 98 12.24 9.88 9.96
N ARG A 99 11.90 9.23 8.84
CA ARG A 99 10.82 9.63 7.94
C ARG A 99 10.19 8.42 7.28
N SER A 100 9.01 8.63 6.71
CA SER A 100 8.28 7.61 5.97
C SER A 100 8.18 7.98 4.50
N GLU A 101 8.33 6.97 3.65
CA GLU A 101 8.31 7.09 2.19
C GLU A 101 7.16 6.26 1.59
N TYR A 102 6.45 6.88 0.64
CA TYR A 102 5.18 6.38 0.13
C TYR A 102 5.08 6.61 -1.38
N SER A 103 4.15 5.88 -2.01
CA SER A 103 3.75 6.06 -3.41
C SER A 103 4.95 6.11 -4.39
N PRO A 104 5.84 5.11 -4.38
CA PRO A 104 6.99 5.11 -5.28
C PRO A 104 6.54 5.09 -6.74
N ALA A 105 7.18 5.91 -7.58
CA ALA A 105 6.87 6.01 -9.00
C ALA A 105 8.14 6.24 -9.81
N ILE A 106 8.17 5.72 -11.03
CA ILE A 106 9.26 6.00 -11.97
C ILE A 106 9.13 7.47 -12.40
N THR A 107 10.26 8.20 -12.34
CA THR A 107 10.35 9.56 -12.89
C THR A 107 10.36 9.56 -14.42
N ASP A 108 10.07 10.70 -15.04
CA ASP A 108 9.99 10.83 -16.51
C ASP A 108 11.29 10.43 -17.24
N CYS A 109 12.44 10.52 -16.57
CA CYS A 109 13.74 10.09 -17.11
C CYS A 109 14.01 8.59 -16.92
N LYS A 110 13.04 7.80 -16.44
CA LYS A 110 13.18 6.38 -16.10
C LYS A 110 14.24 6.10 -15.04
N GLN A 111 14.52 7.06 -14.17
CA GLN A 111 15.43 6.89 -13.04
C GLN A 111 14.66 6.72 -11.73
N TYR A 112 15.28 6.00 -10.80
CA TYR A 112 14.82 5.71 -9.44
C TYR A 112 15.67 6.46 -8.42
#